data_AF-A0A1W1HA85-F1
#
_entry.id   AF-A0A1W1HA85-F1
#
_cell.length_a   1.000
_cell.length_b   1.000
_cell.length_c   1.000
_cell.angle_alpha   90.00
_cell.angle_beta   90.00
_cell.angle_gamma   90.00
#
_symmetry.space_group_name_H-M   'P 1'
#
loop_
_entity.id
_entity.type
_entity.pdbx_description
1 polymer ?
#
loop_
_entity_poly.entity_id
_entity_poly.type
_entity_poly.pdbx_seq_one_letter_code
_entity_poly.pdbx_strand_id
1 'polypeptide(L)'
;MPNYLINAVVCDLDGTLLYPQKEAIPVAGRSGVSYLGKEAAKLLVKISQICPVVIATGRNAVGTRRLVRQLPDVLFKGFVFENGFVVKRNINESTHYNRKWERIAALFPEWERLAFYENCAGFIPPLPERESAEKMAKTLLKKRVTMIL
;
A
#
# COMPACT_ATOMS: atom_id res chain seq x y z
N MET A 1 -14.31 -0.98 32.21
CA MET A 1 -14.94 -0.16 31.15
C MET A 1 -15.50 -1.11 30.09
N PRO A 2 -16.71 -0.91 29.55
CA PRO A 2 -17.20 -1.77 28.47
C PRO A 2 -16.28 -1.62 27.26
N ASN A 3 -15.77 -2.73 26.74
CA ASN A 3 -15.11 -2.77 25.44
C ASN A 3 -16.16 -2.48 24.36
N TYR A 4 -16.37 -1.21 24.03
CA TYR A 4 -17.12 -0.87 22.83
C TYR A 4 -16.31 -1.33 21.63
N LEU A 5 -16.73 -2.44 21.02
CA LEU A 5 -16.24 -2.89 19.72
C LEU A 5 -16.50 -1.77 18.72
N ILE A 6 -15.44 -1.06 18.33
CA ILE A 6 -15.52 -0.09 17.24
C ILE A 6 -15.52 -0.90 15.95
N ASN A 7 -16.69 -1.04 15.34
CA ASN A 7 -16.82 -1.62 14.01
C ASN A 7 -16.20 -0.67 12.99
N ALA A 8 -15.28 -1.17 12.17
CA ALA A 8 -14.65 -0.43 11.09
C ALA A 8 -15.05 -1.05 9.75
N VAL A 9 -15.16 -0.21 8.73
CA VAL A 9 -15.32 -0.66 7.34
C VAL A 9 -13.96 -0.64 6.68
N VAL A 10 -13.51 -1.81 6.24
CA VAL A 10 -12.26 -1.96 5.49
C VAL A 10 -12.62 -2.16 4.03
N CYS A 11 -12.21 -1.23 3.18
CA CYS A 11 -12.49 -1.26 1.76
C CYS A 11 -11.25 -1.63 0.97
N ASP A 12 -11.36 -2.63 0.12
CA ASP A 12 -10.45 -2.79 -1.00
C ASP A 12 -10.63 -1.68 -2.05
N LEU A 13 -9.60 -1.43 -2.87
CA LEU A 13 -9.67 -0.44 -3.96
C LEU A 13 -10.05 -1.09 -5.31
N ASP A 14 -9.14 -1.86 -5.89
CA ASP A 14 -9.23 -2.30 -7.28
C ASP A 14 -10.21 -3.45 -7.45
N GLY A 15 -11.27 -3.26 -8.22
CA GLY A 15 -12.35 -4.25 -8.37
C GLY A 15 -13.43 -4.17 -7.29
N THR A 16 -13.23 -3.31 -6.27
CA THR A 16 -14.20 -3.08 -5.19
C THR A 16 -14.78 -1.66 -5.24
N LEU A 17 -13.92 -0.65 -5.05
CA LEU A 17 -14.31 0.76 -5.16
C LEU A 17 -14.04 1.32 -6.56
N LEU A 18 -12.96 0.85 -7.19
CA LEU A 18 -12.50 1.31 -8.49
C LEU A 18 -12.75 0.25 -9.56
N TYR A 19 -13.38 0.67 -10.65
CA TYR A 19 -13.68 -0.20 -11.78
C TYR A 19 -12.93 0.27 -13.02
N PRO A 20 -12.34 -0.63 -13.83
CA PRO A 20 -11.70 -0.25 -15.08
C PRO A 20 -12.73 0.34 -16.05
N GLN A 21 -12.28 1.23 -16.94
CA GLN A 21 -13.11 1.64 -18.08
C GLN A 21 -13.43 0.42 -18.93
N LYS A 22 -14.71 0.16 -19.23
CA LYS A 22 -15.11 -0.98 -20.06
C LYS A 22 -14.57 -0.87 -21.49
N GLU A 23 -14.39 0.36 -21.99
CA GLU A 23 -13.94 0.62 -23.36
C GLU A 23 -12.42 0.81 -23.49
N ALA A 24 -11.65 0.76 -22.39
CA ALA A 24 -10.22 0.94 -22.45
C ALA A 24 -9.52 -0.30 -23.03
N ILE A 25 -8.68 -0.10 -24.03
CA ILE A 25 -7.80 -1.15 -24.55
C ILE A 25 -6.68 -1.38 -23.51
N PRO A 26 -6.50 -2.61 -22.99
CA PRO A 26 -5.41 -2.91 -22.09
C PRO A 26 -4.08 -2.78 -22.83
N VAL A 27 -3.16 -1.96 -22.29
CA VAL A 27 -1.79 -1.82 -22.80
C VAL A 27 -0.86 -2.57 -21.87
N ALA A 28 -0.07 -3.51 -22.42
CA ALA A 28 0.84 -4.34 -21.64
C ALA A 28 1.78 -3.48 -20.77
N GLY A 29 1.88 -3.80 -19.48
CA GLY A 29 2.72 -3.10 -18.52
C GLY A 29 2.15 -1.78 -17.95
N ARG A 30 0.95 -1.34 -18.37
CA ARG A 30 0.26 -0.20 -17.76
C ARG A 30 -1.04 -0.63 -17.09
N SER A 31 -1.25 -0.14 -15.87
CA SER A 31 -2.56 -0.19 -15.23
C SER A 31 -3.48 0.81 -15.93
N GLY A 32 -4.62 0.34 -16.47
CA GLY A 32 -5.61 1.19 -17.13
C GLY A 32 -6.23 2.22 -16.20
N VAL A 33 -7.00 3.16 -16.77
CA VAL A 33 -7.72 4.15 -15.97
C VAL A 33 -8.87 3.45 -15.22
N SER A 34 -8.97 3.70 -13.93
CA SER A 34 -9.99 3.15 -13.03
C SER A 34 -10.86 4.27 -12.46
N TYR A 35 -12.15 4.01 -12.29
CA TYR A 35 -13.16 5.01 -11.95
C TYR A 35 -13.93 4.63 -10.68
N LEU A 36 -14.22 5.63 -9.84
CA LEU A 36 -15.20 5.53 -8.77
C LEU A 36 -16.51 6.16 -9.24
N GLY A 37 -17.61 5.41 -9.18
CA GLY A 37 -18.93 5.93 -9.53
C GLY A 37 -19.36 7.04 -8.57
N LYS A 38 -20.05 8.08 -9.09
CA LYS A 38 -20.50 9.23 -8.29
C LYS A 38 -21.36 8.84 -7.09
N GLU A 39 -22.30 7.91 -7.28
CA GLU A 39 -23.16 7.45 -6.19
C GLU A 39 -22.42 6.60 -5.15
N ALA A 40 -21.44 5.79 -5.59
CA ALA A 40 -20.55 5.06 -4.69
C ALA A 40 -19.69 6.02 -3.84
N ALA A 41 -19.17 7.10 -4.45
CA ALA A 41 -18.45 8.14 -3.71
C ALA A 41 -19.33 8.81 -2.65
N LYS A 42 -20.56 9.19 -2.98
CA LYS A 42 -21.52 9.78 -2.02
C LYS A 42 -21.86 8.81 -0.89
N LEU A 43 -22.05 7.52 -1.20
CA LEU A 43 -22.30 6.50 -0.20
C LEU A 43 -21.09 6.34 0.73
N LEU A 44 -19.88 6.32 0.18
CA LEU A 44 -18.65 6.21 0.95
C LEU A 44 -18.48 7.40 1.92
N VAL A 45 -18.84 8.62 1.49
CA VAL A 45 -18.88 9.80 2.38
C VAL A 45 -19.82 9.52 3.55
N LYS A 46 -21.07 9.10 3.30
CA LYS A 46 -22.05 8.80 4.35
C LYS A 46 -21.54 7.73 5.32
N ILE A 47 -20.95 6.65 4.82
CA ILE A 47 -20.37 5.58 5.64
C ILE A 47 -19.26 6.15 6.55
N SER A 48 -18.37 6.98 5.98
CA SER A 48 -17.24 7.56 6.74
C SER A 48 -17.64 8.51 7.87
N GLN A 49 -18.87 9.02 7.86
CA GLN A 49 -19.43 9.82 8.97
C GLN A 49 -19.97 8.96 10.11
N ILE A 50 -20.25 7.67 9.87
CA ILE A 50 -20.87 6.76 10.84
C ILE A 50 -19.82 5.84 11.48
N CYS A 51 -18.87 5.36 10.68
CA CYS A 51 -17.85 4.43 11.14
C CYS A 51 -16.47 4.76 10.56
N PRO A 52 -15.38 4.34 11.24
CA PRO A 52 -14.04 4.43 10.69
C PRO A 52 -13.94 3.69 9.35
N VAL A 53 -13.51 4.39 8.31
CA VAL A 53 -13.22 3.80 7.00
C VAL A 53 -11.71 3.63 6.84
N VAL A 54 -11.29 2.42 6.54
CA VAL A 54 -9.89 2.06 6.26
C VAL A 54 -9.79 1.59 4.83
N ILE A 55 -8.80 2.09 4.08
CA ILE A 55 -8.46 1.52 2.77
C ILE A 55 -7.47 0.38 2.98
N ALA A 56 -7.73 -0.79 2.41
CA ALA A 56 -6.76 -1.87 2.26
C ALA A 56 -6.48 -2.09 0.78
N THR A 57 -5.23 -2.13 0.33
CA THR A 57 -4.94 -2.25 -1.11
C THR A 57 -3.57 -2.86 -1.36
N GLY A 58 -3.41 -3.49 -2.51
CA GLY A 58 -2.10 -3.87 -3.05
C GLY A 58 -1.25 -2.69 -3.53
N ARG A 59 -1.86 -1.51 -3.72
CA ARG A 59 -1.15 -0.30 -4.15
C ARG A 59 -0.24 0.24 -3.05
N ASN A 60 0.83 0.93 -3.45
CA ASN A 60 1.65 1.71 -2.52
C ASN A 60 0.95 3.02 -2.09
N ALA A 61 1.50 3.66 -1.06
CA ALA A 61 0.94 4.89 -0.50
C ALA A 61 0.91 6.06 -1.50
N VAL A 62 1.91 6.16 -2.39
CA VAL A 62 2.00 7.24 -3.39
C VAL A 62 0.89 7.13 -4.43
N GLY A 63 0.69 5.93 -4.99
CA GLY A 63 -0.35 5.64 -5.96
C GLY A 63 -1.76 5.83 -5.38
N THR A 64 -1.93 5.58 -4.09
CA THR A 64 -3.22 5.76 -3.40
C THR A 64 -3.48 7.22 -3.01
N ARG A 65 -2.44 8.02 -2.74
CA ARG A 65 -2.56 9.42 -2.29
C ARG A 65 -3.36 10.29 -3.25
N ARG A 66 -3.14 10.13 -4.55
CA ARG A 66 -3.85 10.92 -5.57
C ARG A 66 -5.35 10.62 -5.58
N LEU A 67 -5.76 9.37 -5.31
CA LEU A 67 -7.16 8.99 -5.21
C LEU A 67 -7.80 9.61 -3.97
N VAL A 68 -7.15 9.46 -2.81
CA VAL A 68 -7.68 9.98 -1.53
C VAL A 68 -7.90 11.50 -1.59
N ARG A 69 -6.99 12.24 -2.23
CA ARG A 69 -7.13 13.70 -2.44
C ARG A 69 -8.34 14.10 -3.30
N GLN A 70 -8.82 13.21 -4.18
CA GLN A 70 -10.01 13.45 -5.00
C GLN A 70 -11.31 13.17 -4.24
N LEU A 71 -11.22 12.63 -3.02
CA LEU A 71 -12.35 12.33 -2.14
C LEU A 71 -12.23 13.11 -0.82
N PRO A 72 -12.20 14.45 -0.87
CA PRO A 72 -11.91 15.29 0.31
C PRO A 72 -12.95 15.13 1.43
N ASP A 73 -14.18 14.76 1.08
CA ASP A 73 -15.28 14.62 2.03
C ASP A 73 -15.32 13.23 2.72
N VAL A 74 -14.48 12.29 2.28
CA VAL A 74 -14.41 10.95 2.88
C VAL A 74 -13.39 10.95 4.03
N LEU A 75 -13.87 10.64 5.25
CA LEU A 75 -13.04 10.61 6.44
C LEU A 75 -12.33 9.26 6.63
N PHE A 76 -11.23 9.07 5.91
CA PHE A 76 -10.38 7.90 6.10
C PHE A 76 -9.69 7.92 7.48
N LYS A 77 -9.74 6.80 8.20
CA LYS A 77 -9.16 6.61 9.54
C LYS A 77 -7.95 5.69 9.56
N GLY A 78 -7.59 5.12 8.41
CA GLY A 78 -6.40 4.31 8.27
C GLY A 78 -6.21 3.79 6.86
N PHE A 79 -5.03 3.28 6.62
CA PHE A 79 -4.61 2.74 5.34
C PHE A 79 -3.72 1.53 5.56
N VAL A 80 -3.96 0.49 4.77
CA VAL A 80 -3.17 -0.73 4.66
C VAL A 80 -2.78 -0.84 3.18
N PHE A 81 -1.50 -0.81 2.90
CA PHE A 81 -0.93 -0.78 1.56
C PHE A 81 -0.14 -2.05 1.30
N GLU A 82 0.18 -2.26 0.01
CA GLU A 82 1.12 -3.29 -0.44
C GLU A 82 0.76 -4.64 0.16
N ASN A 83 -0.51 -5.05 0.01
CA ASN A 83 -1.01 -6.35 0.47
C ASN A 83 -0.83 -6.60 1.98
N GLY A 84 -0.83 -5.54 2.79
CA GLY A 84 -0.72 -5.65 4.25
C GLY A 84 0.65 -5.32 4.82
N PHE A 85 1.67 -5.10 3.99
CA PHE A 85 3.03 -4.86 4.48
C PHE A 85 3.20 -3.47 5.10
N VAL A 86 2.40 -2.48 4.70
CA VAL A 86 2.54 -1.10 5.20
C VAL A 86 1.21 -0.62 5.77
N VAL A 87 1.20 -0.13 7.00
CA VAL A 87 0.01 0.43 7.67
C VAL A 87 0.27 1.89 8.06
N LYS A 88 -0.66 2.79 7.73
CA LYS A 88 -0.56 4.22 8.06
C LYS A 88 -1.89 4.73 8.61
N ARG A 89 -1.84 5.63 9.60
CA ARG A 89 -3.04 6.35 10.05
C ARG A 89 -3.39 7.50 9.10
N ASN A 90 -2.37 8.20 8.60
CA ASN A 90 -2.53 9.27 7.62
C ASN A 90 -1.68 8.99 6.37
N ILE A 91 -2.28 9.08 5.19
CA ILE A 91 -1.59 8.84 3.92
C ILE A 91 -0.52 9.89 3.59
N ASN A 92 -0.62 11.07 4.19
CA ASN A 92 0.33 12.16 4.05
C ASN A 92 1.44 12.14 5.11
N GLU A 93 1.32 11.33 6.16
CA GLU A 93 2.44 11.12 7.09
C GLU A 93 3.62 10.56 6.28
N SER A 94 4.63 11.38 6.04
CA SER A 94 5.97 10.87 5.84
C SER A 94 6.34 10.20 7.15
N THR A 95 6.66 8.91 7.11
CA THR A 95 7.51 8.35 8.14
C THR A 95 8.74 9.25 8.19
N HIS A 96 8.98 9.88 9.33
CA HIS A 96 10.19 10.68 9.47
C HIS A 96 11.37 9.72 9.34
N TYR A 97 12.30 10.06 8.45
CA TYR A 97 13.68 9.55 8.35
C TYR A 97 14.07 8.71 9.57
N ASN A 98 13.84 7.40 9.49
CA ASN A 98 14.21 6.51 10.58
C ASN A 98 15.74 6.39 10.64
N ARG A 99 16.40 7.19 11.49
CA ARG A 99 17.86 7.21 11.70
C ARG A 99 18.43 5.82 12.03
N LYS A 100 17.61 4.90 12.55
CA LYS A 100 17.98 3.50 12.80
C LYS A 100 18.50 2.81 11.53
N TRP A 101 17.95 3.16 10.36
CA TRP A 101 18.36 2.58 9.08
C TRP A 101 19.49 3.34 8.39
N GLU A 102 19.85 4.56 8.82
CA GLU A 102 21.00 5.28 8.24
C GLU A 102 22.30 4.49 8.44
N ARG A 103 22.47 3.87 9.62
CA ARG A 103 23.63 3.01 9.89
C ARG A 103 23.70 1.79 8.98
N ILE A 104 22.55 1.22 8.60
CA ILE A 104 22.50 0.04 7.73
C ILE A 104 22.60 0.46 6.26
N ALA A 105 21.92 1.53 5.85
CA ALA A 105 22.04 2.10 4.52
C ALA A 105 23.48 2.57 4.22
N ALA A 106 24.19 3.09 5.21
CA ALA A 106 25.61 3.42 5.09
C ALA A 106 26.52 2.21 4.83
N LEU A 107 26.09 0.99 5.19
CA LEU A 107 26.83 -0.25 4.84
C LEU A 107 26.64 -0.64 3.38
N PHE A 108 25.63 -0.10 2.70
CA PHE A 108 25.26 -0.42 1.33
C PHE A 108 25.02 0.88 0.52
N PRO A 109 26.03 1.73 0.34
CA PRO A 109 25.87 3.06 -0.27
C PRO A 109 25.38 3.01 -1.72
N GLU A 110 25.63 1.90 -2.41
CA GLU A 110 25.21 1.66 -3.81
C GLU A 110 23.75 1.15 -3.92
N TRP A 111 23.09 0.88 -2.80
CA TRP A 111 21.74 0.32 -2.78
C TRP A 111 20.70 1.43 -2.60
N GLU A 112 19.70 1.46 -3.48
CA GLU A 112 18.66 2.47 -3.43
C GLU A 112 17.65 2.13 -2.31
N ARG A 113 17.42 3.07 -1.40
CA ARG A 113 16.43 2.94 -0.32
C ARG A 113 15.02 3.14 -0.88
N LEU A 114 14.14 2.17 -0.64
CA LEU A 114 12.73 2.34 -0.96
C LEU A 114 12.06 3.31 0.01
N ALA A 115 11.62 4.46 -0.50
CA ALA A 115 10.80 5.40 0.27
C ALA A 115 9.51 4.71 0.77
N PHE A 116 9.01 5.13 1.94
CA PHE A 116 7.78 4.61 2.58
C PHE A 116 7.85 3.19 3.20
N TYR A 117 8.95 2.46 3.00
CA TYR A 117 9.27 1.21 3.71
C TYR A 117 10.01 1.47 5.03
N GLU A 118 9.85 2.61 5.69
CA GLU A 118 10.81 3.02 6.73
C GLU A 118 10.75 2.20 8.04
N ASN A 119 9.78 1.29 8.14
CA ASN A 119 9.66 0.27 9.16
C ASN A 119 10.02 -1.16 8.68
N CYS A 120 10.41 -1.32 7.41
CA CYS A 120 10.78 -2.59 6.77
C CYS A 120 12.07 -2.43 5.96
N ALA A 121 13.00 -3.38 6.02
CA ALA A 121 14.21 -3.33 5.20
C ALA A 121 13.87 -3.61 3.72
N GLY A 122 13.69 -2.56 2.92
CA GLY A 122 13.53 -2.63 1.48
C GLY A 122 14.69 -1.92 0.78
N PHE A 123 15.61 -2.69 0.21
CA PHE A 123 16.72 -2.15 -0.56
C PHE A 123 16.71 -2.73 -1.97
N ILE A 124 17.00 -1.91 -2.98
CA ILE A 124 17.21 -2.37 -4.35
C ILE A 124 18.72 -2.60 -4.55
N PRO A 125 19.15 -3.82 -4.91
CA PRO A 125 20.56 -4.08 -5.17
C PRO A 125 21.05 -3.41 -6.47
N PRO A 126 22.37 -3.11 -6.56
CA PRO A 126 23.02 -2.62 -7.77
C PRO A 126 22.72 -3.53 -8.96
N LEU A 127 22.63 -2.97 -10.18
CA LEU A 127 22.31 -3.72 -11.39
C LEU A 127 23.09 -5.04 -11.56
N PRO A 128 24.41 -5.11 -11.30
CA PRO A 128 25.17 -6.36 -11.39
C PRO A 128 24.77 -7.43 -10.35
N GLU A 129 24.21 -7.01 -9.22
CA GLU A 129 23.92 -7.87 -8.07
C GLU A 129 22.44 -8.31 -8.02
N ARG A 130 21.58 -7.71 -8.86
CA ARG A 130 20.13 -7.99 -8.87
C ARG A 130 19.79 -9.45 -9.13
N GLU A 131 20.49 -10.08 -10.06
CA GLU A 131 20.21 -11.48 -10.42
C GLU A 131 20.55 -12.44 -9.26
N SER A 132 21.65 -12.17 -8.56
CA SER A 132 22.07 -12.92 -7.36
C SER A 132 21.09 -12.71 -6.20
N ALA A 133 20.72 -11.46 -5.94
CA ALA A 133 19.75 -11.12 -4.89
C ALA A 133 18.36 -11.71 -5.17
N GLU A 134 17.91 -11.69 -6.44
CA GLU A 134 16.64 -12.29 -6.86
C GLU A 134 16.65 -13.82 -6.63
N LYS A 135 17.75 -14.50 -6.99
CA LYS A 135 17.92 -15.94 -6.77
C LYS A 135 17.91 -16.29 -5.28
N MET A 136 18.53 -15.47 -4.44
CA MET A 136 18.53 -15.63 -2.99
C MET A 136 17.14 -15.42 -2.39
N ALA A 137 16.43 -14.36 -2.80
CA ALA A 137 15.06 -14.08 -2.37
C ALA A 137 14.10 -15.21 -2.75
N LYS A 138 14.17 -15.72 -4.00
CA LYS A 138 13.39 -16.88 -4.45
C LYS A 138 13.67 -18.14 -3.62
N THR A 139 14.92 -18.35 -3.21
CA THR A 139 15.32 -19.49 -2.38
C THR A 139 14.73 -19.38 -0.96
N LEU A 140 14.78 -18.19 -0.36
CA LEU A 140 14.22 -17.93 0.97
C LEU A 140 12.68 -18.03 0.98
N LEU A 141 12.01 -17.56 -0.07
CA LEU A 141 10.56 -17.66 -0.21
C LEU A 141 10.10 -19.12 -0.40
N LYS A 142 10.86 -19.94 -1.14
CA LYS A 142 10.59 -21.39 -1.26
C LYS A 142 10.78 -22.12 0.07
N LYS A 143 11.79 -21.76 0.87
CA LYS A 143 12.02 -22.37 2.19
C LYS A 143 10.91 -22.08 3.21
N ARG A 144 10.19 -20.96 3.09
CA ARG A 144 9.02 -20.67 3.96
C ARG A 144 7.78 -21.49 3.63
N VAL A 145 7.66 -22.03 2.41
CA VAL A 145 6.55 -22.92 2.03
C VAL A 145 6.72 -24.32 2.65
N THR A 146 7.94 -24.70 3.04
CA THR A 146 8.22 -26.03 3.64
C THR A 146 8.12 -26.05 5.18
N MET A 147 7.85 -24.92 5.82
CA MET A 147 7.72 -24.82 7.28
C MET A 147 6.26 -24.64 7.77
N ILE A 148 5.30 -24.79 6.86
CA ILE A 148 3.87 -24.89 7.17
C ILE A 148 3.33 -26.13 6.45
N LEU A 149 3.76 -27.31 6.90
CA LEU A 149 3.02 -28.57 6.85
C LEU A 149 3.45 -29.38 8.08
#